data_AF-A0A239WRP5-F1
#
_entry.id   AF-A0A239WRP5-F1
#
_cell.length_a   1.000
_cell.length_b   1.000
_cell.length_c   1.000
_cell.angle_alpha   90.00
_cell.angle_beta   90.00
_cell.angle_gamma   90.00
#
_symmetry.space_group_name_H-M   'P 1'
#
loop_
_entity.id
_entity.type
_entity.pdbx_description
1 polymer ?
#
loop_
_entity_poly.entity_id
_entity_poly.type
_entity_poly.pdbx_seq_one_letter_code
_entity_poly.pdbx_strand_id
1 'polypeptide(L)' 'MCNYISLLSEAQELEEYFGAEYVGEPYHREIRINGFATPRVPIILDEDTSHIVPAE' A
#
# COMPACT_ATOMS: atom_id res chain seq x y z
N MET A 1 18.14 -5.54 -5.52
CA MET A 1 17.54 -4.41 -4.80
C MET A 1 16.49 -3.79 -5.70
N CYS A 2 15.26 -3.63 -5.22
CA CYS A 2 14.22 -2.84 -5.90
C CYS A 2 14.30 -1.40 -5.35
N ASN A 3 14.65 -0.45 -6.22
CA ASN A 3 14.89 0.94 -5.82
C ASN A 3 13.70 1.87 -6.10
N TYR A 4 12.78 1.40 -6.95
CA TYR A 4 11.56 2.09 -7.32
C TYR A 4 10.43 1.09 -7.34
N ILE A 5 9.26 1.53 -6.91
CA ILE A 5 8.01 0.77 -6.99
C ILE A 5 6.93 1.64 -7.67
N SER A 6 5.91 0.97 -8.19
CA SER A 6 4.75 1.61 -8.80
C SER A 6 3.49 1.07 -8.14
N LEU A 7 2.68 1.96 -7.56
CA LEU A 7 1.32 1.67 -7.11
C LEU A 7 0.36 1.97 -8.25
N LEU A 8 -0.20 0.91 -8.82
CA LEU A 8 -1.15 1.00 -9.93
C LEU A 8 -2.62 1.00 -9.48
N SER A 9 -2.86 0.69 -8.21
CA SER A 9 -4.19 0.56 -7.61
C SER A 9 -4.43 1.63 -6.55
N GLU A 10 -5.65 2.18 -6.49
CA GLU A 10 -6.10 3.02 -5.38
C GLU A 10 -6.38 2.14 -4.14
N ALA A 11 -6.49 2.77 -2.96
CA ALA A 11 -6.80 2.06 -1.71
C ALA A 11 -8.04 1.18 -1.83
N GLN A 12 -9.15 1.72 -2.36
CA GLN A 12 -10.41 1.01 -2.55
C GLN A 12 -10.27 -0.25 -3.42
N GLU A 13 -9.40 -0.22 -4.44
CA GLU A 13 -9.17 -1.37 -5.31
C GLU A 13 -8.38 -2.48 -4.60
N LEU A 14 -7.48 -2.12 -3.68
CA LEU A 14 -6.81 -3.11 -2.82
C LEU A 14 -7.78 -3.70 -1.79
N GLU A 15 -8.65 -2.87 -1.21
CA GLU A 15 -9.65 -3.36 -0.24
C GLU A 15 -10.57 -4.41 -0.86
N GLU A 16 -11.07 -4.16 -2.07
CA GLU A 16 -11.93 -5.10 -2.79
C GLU A 16 -11.18 -6.38 -3.18
N TYR A 17 -9.93 -6.25 -3.64
CA TYR A 17 -9.14 -7.40 -4.10
C TYR A 17 -8.73 -8.32 -2.94
N PHE A 18 -8.32 -7.75 -1.81
CA PHE A 18 -7.84 -8.51 -0.65
C PHE A 18 -8.94 -8.80 0.38
N GLY A 19 -10.12 -8.19 0.26
CA GLY A 19 -11.19 -8.32 1.25
C GLY A 19 -10.79 -7.75 2.62
N ALA A 20 -9.96 -6.71 2.64
CA ALA A 20 -9.39 -6.11 3.83
C ALA A 20 -9.71 -4.61 3.87
N GLU A 21 -9.88 -4.04 5.06
CA GLU A 21 -10.10 -2.60 5.22
C GLU A 21 -8.75 -1.86 5.26
N TYR A 22 -8.60 -0.80 4.49
CA TYR A 22 -7.41 0.03 4.55
C TYR A 22 -7.48 0.95 5.77
N VAL A 23 -6.53 0.79 6.70
CA VAL A 23 -6.47 1.54 7.94
C VAL A 23 -5.32 2.55 7.85
N GLY A 24 -5.67 3.82 7.61
CA GLY A 24 -4.71 4.91 7.58
C GLY A 24 -5.17 6.08 6.70
N GLU A 25 -4.24 7.00 6.42
CA GLU A 25 -4.48 8.07 5.46
C GLU A 25 -4.63 7.48 4.06
N PRO A 26 -5.69 7.84 3.31
CA PRO A 26 -5.89 7.35 1.95
C PRO A 26 -4.68 7.71 1.09
N TYR A 27 -4.17 6.72 0.37
CA TYR A 27 -3.08 6.91 -0.60
C TYR A 27 -3.65 6.91 -2.01
N HIS A 28 -2.92 7.52 -2.94
CA HIS A 28 -3.25 7.56 -4.36
C HIS A 28 -2.26 6.75 -5.18
N ARG A 29 -2.67 6.37 -6.39
CA ARG A 29 -1.78 5.75 -7.37
C ARG A 29 -0.54 6.60 -7.60
N GLU A 30 0.63 5.98 -7.52
CA GLU A 30 1.90 6.64 -7.79
C GLU A 30 2.81 5.72 -8.59
N ILE A 31 3.15 6.15 -9.81
CA ILE A 31 3.88 5.33 -10.78
C ILE A 31 5.37 5.26 -10.44
N ARG A 32 5.89 6.20 -9.65
CA ARG A 32 7.32 6.31 -9.38
C ARG A 32 7.63 6.69 -7.95
N ILE A 33 7.48 5.72 -7.07
CA ILE A 33 7.82 5.85 -5.66
C ILE A 33 9.31 5.52 -5.48
N ASN A 34 10.07 6.44 -4.90
CA ASN A 34 11.50 6.25 -4.61
C ASN A 34 11.66 5.51 -3.27
N GLY A 35 12.13 4.25 -3.32
CA GLY A 35 12.33 3.44 -2.12
C GLY A 35 13.41 3.96 -1.16
N PHE A 36 14.31 4.85 -1.61
CA PHE A 36 15.30 5.49 -0.74
C PHE A 36 14.75 6.67 0.07
N ALA A 37 13.54 7.14 -0.26
CA ALA A 37 12.93 8.32 0.36
C ALA A 37 11.99 7.97 1.53
N THR A 38 12.07 6.74 2.07
CA THR A 38 11.12 6.21 3.09
C THR A 38 9.68 6.56 2.75
N PRO A 39 9.19 6.14 1.57
CA PRO A 39 7.86 6.49 1.12
C PRO A 39 6.83 5.72 1.94
N ARG A 40 5.69 6.36 2.22
CA ARG A 40 4.53 5.66 2.80
C ARG A 40 3.89 4.79 1.74
N VAL A 41 3.95 3.49 1.92
CA VAL A 41 3.43 2.49 0.97
C VAL A 41 2.45 1.58 1.70
N PRO A 42 1.29 1.23 1.10
CA PRO A 42 0.38 0.25 1.70
C PRO A 42 1.08 -1.11 1.84
N ILE A 43 1.04 -1.68 3.04
CA ILE A 43 1.50 -3.04 3.35
C ILE A 43 0.32 -3.83 3.91
N ILE A 44 0.15 -5.04 3.38
CA ILE A 44 -0.79 -6.02 3.89
C ILE A 44 -0.05 -6.80 4.97
N LEU A 45 -0.47 -6.65 6.23
CA LEU A 45 0.00 -7.50 7.31
C LEU A 45 -0.89 -8.75 7.29
N ASP A 46 -0.27 -9.92 7.08
CA ASP A 46 -0.72 -11.33 7.09
C ASP A 46 -2.23 -11.72 7.16
N GLU A 47 -2.55 -12.95 6.72
CA GLU A 47 -3.92 -13.50 6.56
C GLU A 47 -4.84 -13.43 7.81
N ASP A 48 -4.29 -13.29 9.01
CA ASP A 48 -5.06 -13.13 10.26
C ASP A 48 -5.49 -11.68 10.54
N THR A 49 -4.98 -10.71 9.77
CA THR A 49 -5.25 -9.29 9.94
C THR A 49 -6.04 -8.78 8.73
N SER A 50 -7.33 -8.53 8.94
CA SER A 50 -8.26 -7.96 7.96
C SER A 50 -7.96 -6.50 7.57
N HIS A 51 -6.71 -6.04 7.69
CA HIS A 51 -6.34 -4.63 7.58
C HIS A 51 -5.07 -4.41 6.77
N ILE A 52 -5.11 -3.40 5.88
CA ILE A 52 -3.94 -2.88 5.17
C ILE A 52 -3.43 -1.66 5.94
N VAL A 53 -2.14 -1.62 6.28
CA VAL A 53 -1.53 -0.49 7.01
C VAL A 53 -0.45 0.19 6.18
N PRO A 54 -0.25 1.50 6.30
CA PRO A 54 0.90 2.17 5.72
C PRO A 54 2.17 1.78 6.48
N ALA A 55 3.23 1.42 5.76
CA ALA A 55 4.56 1.26 6.34
C ALA A 55 5.40 2.52 6.16
N GLU A 56 6.22 2.81 7.18
CA GLU A 56 7.20 3.91 7.22
C GLU A 56 8.61 3.43 6.81
#